data_AF-A0A3B0Z9R2-F1
#
_entry.id   AF-A0A3B0Z9R2-F1
#
_cell.length_a   1.000
_cell.length_b   1.000
_cell.length_c   1.000
_cell.angle_alpha   90.00
_cell.angle_beta   90.00
_cell.angle_gamma   90.00
#
_symmetry.space_group_name_H-M   'P 1'
#
loop_
_entity.id
_entity.type
_entity.pdbx_description
1 polymer ?
#
loop_
_entity_poly.entity_id
_entity_poly.type
_entity_poly.pdbx_seq_one_letter_code
_entity_poly.pdbx_strand_id
1 'polypeptide(L)'
;KPGEGLRTRCDSVVVKTDVHYPTDINVLWDAMRKIIELTGQLSERENVSDWRQYRYNLKQFKRLYRKAQKIKHSTSKNEEKKTKRCEEVHQAYRRYLLEAERLIEKSQQTVKDLVCLGNLIAVEQIHHYIEHAIRQIDQTDRRVLQGEAILHDEKVFSIFEEHTEWISKGKAGVPVELGVRVSVVEDQYQFVLHHRIMWKETDDKVAVPIIEEAKQRYPLINQCSFDKGYYSKENVIELNKHLDNVILPKKGRCNKEEKAWEESERFGEARRQHSGVEACINNLDIRGFDRCLSYGRAGFERHVALSVVATNLHRIGLLLQRQERARLQRAEHRKAQRSAA
;
A
#
# COMPACT_ATOMS: atom_id res chain seq x y z
N LYS A 1 -29.49 4.49 20.89
CA LYS A 1 -30.98 4.52 20.77
C LYS A 1 -31.34 4.98 19.36
N PRO A 2 -32.50 4.62 18.79
CA PRO A 2 -32.93 5.20 17.50
C PRO A 2 -32.89 6.74 17.59
N GLY A 3 -32.24 7.40 16.64
CA GLY A 3 -32.07 8.86 16.62
C GLY A 3 -30.92 9.42 17.47
N GLU A 4 -30.10 8.58 18.12
CA GLU A 4 -28.88 9.03 18.80
C GLU A 4 -27.77 9.33 17.78
N GLY A 5 -27.08 10.45 17.94
CA GLY A 5 -25.97 10.83 17.06
C GLY A 5 -24.84 9.78 17.06
N LEU A 6 -24.25 9.56 15.89
CA LEU A 6 -23.11 8.66 15.72
C LEU A 6 -21.82 9.44 15.95
N ARG A 7 -21.03 8.97 16.92
CA ARG A 7 -19.71 9.48 17.24
C ARG A 7 -18.69 8.54 16.63
N THR A 8 -17.90 9.06 15.71
CA THR A 8 -16.95 8.26 14.95
C THR A 8 -15.51 8.60 15.27
N ARG A 9 -14.61 7.70 14.88
CA ARG A 9 -13.17 7.90 14.86
C ARG A 9 -12.64 7.49 13.50
N CYS A 10 -11.71 8.28 12.99
CA CYS A 10 -11.11 8.15 11.69
C CYS A 10 -9.59 8.07 11.82
N ASP A 11 -8.99 7.07 11.20
CA ASP A 11 -7.53 6.92 11.13
C ASP A 11 -7.14 6.23 9.81
N SER A 12 -5.88 6.37 9.40
CA SER A 12 -5.33 5.73 8.21
C SER A 12 -4.31 4.65 8.55
N VAL A 13 -4.40 3.54 7.84
CA VAL A 13 -3.41 2.46 7.88
C VAL A 13 -2.90 2.17 6.47
N VAL A 14 -1.72 1.57 6.36
CA VAL A 14 -1.22 1.12 5.05
C VAL A 14 -1.59 -0.34 4.90
N VAL A 15 -2.41 -0.64 3.90
CA VAL A 15 -2.64 -2.02 3.48
C VAL A 15 -1.49 -2.40 2.57
N LYS A 16 -0.66 -3.35 3.01
CA LYS A 16 0.56 -3.72 2.28
C LYS A 16 0.19 -4.43 0.99
N THR A 17 0.82 -4.07 -0.11
CA THR A 17 0.71 -4.87 -1.35
C THR A 17 1.65 -6.06 -1.26
N ASP A 18 1.31 -7.19 -1.90
CA ASP A 18 2.18 -8.36 -1.93
C ASP A 18 3.37 -8.19 -2.89
N VAL A 19 4.32 -7.36 -2.46
CA VAL A 19 5.53 -7.02 -3.22
C VAL A 19 6.76 -7.31 -2.39
N HIS A 20 7.85 -7.65 -3.07
CA HIS A 20 9.17 -7.71 -2.45
C HIS A 20 9.76 -6.31 -2.39
N TYR A 21 10.75 -6.11 -1.50
CA TYR A 21 11.40 -4.82 -1.37
C TYR A 21 12.11 -4.43 -2.69
N PRO A 22 11.80 -3.27 -3.30
CA PRO A 22 12.31 -2.93 -4.61
C PRO A 22 13.73 -2.38 -4.54
N THR A 23 14.51 -2.75 -5.54
CA THR A 23 15.82 -2.20 -5.87
C THR A 23 15.87 -2.04 -7.38
N ASP A 24 16.49 -0.99 -7.91
CA ASP A 24 16.48 -0.73 -9.36
C ASP A 24 16.90 -1.97 -10.18
N ILE A 25 17.89 -2.73 -9.68
CA ILE A 25 18.35 -3.98 -10.31
C ILE A 25 17.34 -5.14 -10.25
N ASN A 26 16.54 -5.27 -9.18
CA ASN A 26 15.57 -6.37 -9.06
C ASN A 26 14.29 -6.08 -9.85
N VAL A 27 13.88 -4.81 -9.93
CA VAL A 27 12.76 -4.38 -10.74
C VAL A 27 13.09 -4.56 -12.22
N LEU A 28 14.33 -4.23 -12.63
CA LEU A 28 14.81 -4.55 -13.97
C LEU A 28 14.81 -6.07 -14.24
N TRP A 29 15.24 -6.88 -13.27
CA TRP A 29 15.22 -8.34 -13.41
C TRP A 29 13.80 -8.87 -13.63
N ASP A 30 12.83 -8.34 -12.89
CA ASP A 30 11.44 -8.76 -13.03
C ASP A 30 10.86 -8.41 -14.39
N ALA A 31 11.15 -7.21 -14.91
CA ALA A 31 10.71 -6.78 -16.23
C ALA A 31 11.35 -7.65 -17.32
N MET A 32 12.68 -7.81 -17.27
CA MET A 32 13.41 -8.61 -18.26
C MET A 32 13.03 -10.08 -18.23
N ARG A 33 12.74 -10.67 -17.06
CA ARG A 33 12.21 -12.02 -16.97
C ARG A 33 10.93 -12.15 -17.78
N LYS A 34 9.99 -11.21 -17.61
CA LYS A 34 8.72 -11.22 -18.34
C LYS A 34 8.90 -11.01 -19.83
N ILE A 35 9.75 -10.08 -20.25
CA ILE A 35 10.08 -9.85 -21.67
C ILE A 35 10.61 -11.15 -22.30
N ILE A 36 11.65 -11.76 -21.71
CA ILE A 36 12.28 -12.97 -22.26
C ILE A 36 11.32 -14.16 -22.30
N GLU A 37 10.53 -14.36 -21.24
CA GLU A 37 9.56 -15.46 -21.15
C GLU A 37 8.42 -15.29 -22.14
N LEU A 38 7.77 -14.12 -22.17
CA LEU A 38 6.61 -13.87 -23.02
C LEU A 38 6.98 -13.84 -24.50
N THR A 39 8.05 -13.14 -24.87
CA THR A 39 8.51 -13.11 -26.27
C THR A 39 8.94 -14.49 -26.73
N GLY A 40 9.62 -15.26 -25.87
CA GLY A 40 10.01 -16.63 -26.19
C GLY A 40 8.84 -17.58 -26.37
N GLN A 41 7.86 -17.56 -25.45
CA GLN A 41 6.66 -18.39 -25.53
C GLN A 41 5.80 -18.03 -26.75
N LEU A 42 5.67 -16.73 -27.05
CA LEU A 42 4.92 -16.26 -28.21
C LEU A 42 5.61 -16.68 -29.51
N SER A 43 6.93 -16.54 -29.58
CA SER A 43 7.71 -17.01 -30.74
C SER A 43 7.58 -18.52 -30.95
N GLU A 44 7.60 -19.32 -29.87
CA GLU A 44 7.40 -20.76 -29.93
C GLU A 44 6.01 -21.14 -30.47
N ARG A 45 4.96 -20.44 -30.04
CA ARG A 45 3.59 -20.62 -30.54
C ARG A 45 3.48 -20.31 -32.04
N GLU A 46 4.12 -19.24 -32.49
CA GLU A 46 4.07 -18.77 -33.89
C GLU A 46 5.16 -19.40 -34.78
N ASN A 47 5.91 -20.38 -34.28
CA ASN A 47 7.03 -21.03 -34.99
C ASN A 47 8.13 -20.05 -35.46
N VAL A 48 8.30 -18.93 -34.77
CA VAL A 48 9.38 -17.96 -35.01
C VAL A 48 10.66 -18.43 -34.33
N SER A 49 11.73 -18.55 -35.11
CA SER A 49 12.93 -19.28 -34.70
C SER A 49 13.89 -18.48 -33.80
N ASP A 50 13.67 -17.17 -33.66
CA ASP A 50 14.63 -16.23 -33.08
C ASP A 50 14.80 -16.37 -31.58
N TRP A 51 13.82 -16.94 -30.88
CA TRP A 51 13.82 -17.10 -29.43
C TRP A 51 13.95 -18.54 -28.94
N ARG A 52 14.42 -19.48 -29.80
CA ARG A 52 14.65 -20.89 -29.42
C ARG A 52 15.45 -21.10 -28.12
N GLN A 53 16.36 -20.16 -27.81
CA GLN A 53 17.21 -20.20 -26.61
C GLN A 53 16.75 -19.27 -25.48
N TYR A 54 15.50 -18.80 -25.45
CA TYR A 54 15.03 -17.84 -24.44
C TYR A 54 15.27 -18.32 -23.00
N ARG A 55 15.10 -19.62 -22.72
CA ARG A 55 15.40 -20.22 -21.40
C ARG A 55 16.88 -20.13 -21.02
N TYR A 56 17.77 -20.23 -21.99
CA TYR A 56 19.22 -20.05 -21.78
C TYR A 56 19.54 -18.57 -21.53
N ASN A 57 18.98 -17.66 -22.35
CA ASN A 57 19.15 -16.21 -22.19
C ASN A 57 18.69 -15.76 -20.79
N LEU A 58 17.53 -16.24 -20.33
CA LEU A 58 17.02 -15.97 -18.99
C LEU A 58 18.00 -16.41 -17.89
N LYS A 59 18.60 -17.60 -18.03
CA LYS A 59 19.60 -18.10 -17.08
C LYS A 59 20.87 -17.25 -17.09
N GLN A 60 21.36 -16.83 -18.27
CA GLN A 60 22.55 -15.96 -18.35
C GLN A 60 22.27 -14.58 -17.75
N PHE A 61 21.13 -13.99 -18.08
CA PHE A 61 20.71 -12.70 -17.53
C PHE A 61 20.58 -12.76 -16.00
N LYS A 62 20.01 -13.86 -15.46
CA LYS A 62 19.94 -14.09 -14.01
C LYS A 62 21.31 -14.15 -13.35
N ARG A 63 22.34 -14.69 -14.02
CA ARG A 63 23.72 -14.72 -13.49
C ARG A 63 24.30 -13.31 -13.40
N LEU A 64 24.07 -12.47 -14.41
CA LEU A 64 24.49 -11.07 -14.40
C LEU A 64 23.81 -10.30 -13.26
N TYR A 65 22.49 -10.43 -13.14
CA TYR A 65 21.72 -9.88 -12.02
C TYR A 65 22.28 -10.31 -10.66
N ARG A 66 22.53 -11.61 -10.46
CA ARG A 66 23.08 -12.12 -9.19
C ARG A 66 24.49 -11.62 -8.90
N LYS A 67 25.30 -11.37 -9.93
CA LYS A 67 26.62 -10.77 -9.77
C LYS A 67 26.51 -9.30 -9.33
N ALA A 68 25.66 -8.51 -9.99
CA ALA A 68 25.39 -7.12 -9.63
C ALA A 68 24.75 -6.98 -8.23
N GLN A 69 23.88 -7.92 -7.84
CA GLN A 69 23.25 -7.94 -6.51
C GLN A 69 24.25 -8.24 -5.37
N LYS A 70 25.22 -9.13 -5.61
CA LYS A 70 26.13 -9.62 -4.55
C LYS A 70 27.39 -8.79 -4.40
N ILE A 71 27.78 -8.04 -5.43
CA ILE A 71 28.98 -7.20 -5.38
C ILE A 71 28.75 -6.05 -4.39
N LYS A 72 29.78 -5.75 -3.59
CA LYS A 72 29.75 -4.72 -2.55
C LYS A 72 30.94 -3.78 -2.71
N HIS A 73 30.72 -2.50 -2.42
CA HIS A 73 31.80 -1.52 -2.31
C HIS A 73 32.78 -1.90 -1.18
N SER A 74 34.03 -1.47 -1.33
CA SER A 74 35.06 -1.70 -0.32
C SER A 74 34.85 -0.82 0.91
N THR A 75 35.06 -1.38 2.10
CA THR A 75 35.09 -0.65 3.38
C THR A 75 36.53 -0.32 3.83
N SER A 76 37.53 -0.67 3.02
CA SER A 76 38.95 -0.42 3.34
C SER A 76 39.26 1.07 3.41
N LYS A 77 40.22 1.49 4.24
CA LYS A 77 40.74 2.87 4.28
C LYS A 77 41.72 3.19 3.14
N ASN A 78 42.16 2.19 2.39
CA ASN A 78 43.08 2.39 1.26
C ASN A 78 42.30 2.83 0.01
N GLU A 79 42.61 4.01 -0.51
CA GLU A 79 41.91 4.61 -1.65
C GLU A 79 42.06 3.82 -2.95
N GLU A 80 43.24 3.26 -3.25
CA GLU A 80 43.45 2.44 -4.45
C GLU A 80 42.57 1.18 -4.45
N LYS A 81 42.45 0.53 -3.27
CA LYS A 81 41.55 -0.62 -3.09
C LYS A 81 40.08 -0.23 -3.20
N LYS A 82 39.68 0.98 -2.76
CA LYS A 82 38.31 1.48 -2.94
C LYS A 82 38.01 1.75 -4.41
N THR A 83 38.89 2.45 -5.12
CA THR A 83 38.70 2.81 -6.53
C THR A 83 38.61 1.57 -7.41
N LYS A 84 39.52 0.61 -7.24
CA LYS A 84 39.47 -0.67 -7.98
C LYS A 84 38.16 -1.41 -7.73
N ARG A 85 37.71 -1.45 -6.47
CA ARG A 85 36.45 -2.13 -6.13
C ARG A 85 35.23 -1.39 -6.67
N CYS A 86 35.26 -0.06 -6.71
CA CYS A 86 34.23 0.75 -7.32
C CYS A 86 34.10 0.44 -8.82
N GLU A 87 35.22 0.37 -9.54
CA GLU A 87 35.22 0.03 -10.97
C GLU A 87 34.69 -1.40 -11.21
N GLU A 88 35.03 -2.37 -10.36
CA GLU A 88 34.46 -3.72 -10.44
C GLU A 88 32.93 -3.72 -10.26
N VAL A 89 32.40 -2.88 -9.35
CA VAL A 89 30.96 -2.68 -9.17
C VAL A 89 30.36 -2.08 -10.45
N HIS A 90 30.89 -0.95 -10.92
CA HIS A 90 30.40 -0.28 -12.13
C HIS A 90 30.42 -1.21 -13.34
N GLN A 91 31.48 -1.99 -13.51
CA GLN A 91 31.59 -2.95 -14.61
C GLN A 91 30.54 -4.07 -14.51
N ALA A 92 30.21 -4.55 -13.31
CA ALA A 92 29.15 -5.54 -13.14
C ALA A 92 27.77 -4.97 -13.52
N TYR A 93 27.50 -3.72 -13.15
CA TYR A 93 26.27 -3.01 -13.54
C TYR A 93 26.21 -2.74 -15.03
N ARG A 94 27.26 -2.19 -15.65
CA ARG A 94 27.34 -1.97 -17.10
C ARG A 94 27.06 -3.25 -17.90
N ARG A 95 27.68 -4.38 -17.53
CA ARG A 95 27.41 -5.67 -18.20
C ARG A 95 25.96 -6.13 -18.06
N TYR A 96 25.33 -5.85 -16.91
CA TYR A 96 23.95 -6.19 -16.68
C TYR A 96 22.99 -5.33 -17.52
N LEU A 97 23.23 -4.02 -17.57
CA LEU A 97 22.43 -3.06 -18.35
C LEU A 97 22.58 -3.31 -19.86
N LEU A 98 23.81 -3.45 -20.37
CA LEU A 98 24.06 -3.71 -21.79
C LEU A 98 23.38 -4.99 -22.29
N GLU A 99 23.39 -6.06 -21.48
CA GLU A 99 22.68 -7.29 -21.86
C GLU A 99 21.16 -7.12 -21.82
N ALA A 100 20.63 -6.26 -20.92
CA ALA A 100 19.22 -5.94 -20.90
C ALA A 100 18.81 -5.19 -22.17
N GLU A 101 19.54 -4.14 -22.54
CA GLU A 101 19.33 -3.35 -23.77
C GLU A 101 19.34 -4.25 -25.01
N ARG A 102 20.37 -5.09 -25.15
CA ARG A 102 20.49 -6.03 -26.28
C ARG A 102 19.28 -6.97 -26.39
N LEU A 103 18.78 -7.48 -25.27
CA LEU A 103 17.62 -8.37 -25.24
C LEU A 103 16.30 -7.63 -25.47
N ILE A 104 16.19 -6.37 -25.03
CA ILE A 104 15.05 -5.49 -25.32
C ILE A 104 14.98 -5.19 -26.81
N GLU A 105 16.08 -4.76 -27.43
CA GLU A 105 16.14 -4.49 -28.88
C GLU A 105 15.73 -5.71 -29.70
N LYS A 106 16.29 -6.87 -29.34
CA LYS A 106 15.89 -8.14 -29.95
C LYS A 106 14.39 -8.41 -29.78
N SER A 107 13.84 -8.16 -28.59
CA SER A 107 12.41 -8.37 -28.32
C SER A 107 11.54 -7.42 -29.12
N GLN A 108 11.91 -6.15 -29.23
CA GLN A 108 11.20 -5.15 -30.03
C GLN A 108 11.18 -5.53 -31.51
N GLN A 109 12.28 -6.05 -32.06
CA GLN A 109 12.33 -6.54 -33.43
C GLN A 109 11.37 -7.71 -33.64
N THR A 110 11.45 -8.75 -32.80
CA THR A 110 10.55 -9.92 -32.91
C THR A 110 9.09 -9.54 -32.73
N VAL A 111 8.78 -8.64 -31.80
CA VAL A 111 7.40 -8.21 -31.55
C VAL A 111 6.79 -7.52 -32.76
N LYS A 112 7.55 -6.73 -33.53
CA LYS A 112 7.06 -6.11 -34.78
C LYS A 112 6.56 -7.17 -35.77
N ASP A 113 7.28 -8.27 -35.92
CA ASP A 113 6.90 -9.37 -36.82
C ASP A 113 5.66 -10.12 -36.27
N LEU A 114 5.58 -10.29 -34.95
CA LEU A 114 4.48 -11.00 -34.29
C LEU A 114 3.15 -10.22 -34.29
N VAL A 115 3.18 -8.88 -34.35
CA VAL A 115 1.97 -8.05 -34.51
C VAL A 115 1.23 -8.42 -35.78
N CYS A 116 1.95 -8.64 -36.87
CA CYS A 116 1.36 -9.01 -38.17
C CYS A 116 0.62 -10.35 -38.13
N LEU A 117 0.83 -11.17 -37.10
CA LEU A 117 0.18 -12.47 -36.90
C LEU A 117 -1.07 -12.40 -35.99
N GLY A 118 -1.52 -11.20 -35.62
CA GLY A 118 -2.77 -11.01 -34.86
C GLY A 118 -2.63 -11.14 -33.33
N ASN A 119 -1.41 -11.16 -32.80
CA ASN A 119 -1.12 -11.35 -31.37
C ASN A 119 -1.15 -10.05 -30.54
N LEU A 120 -2.06 -9.11 -30.86
CA LEU A 120 -2.02 -7.74 -30.34
C LEU A 120 -1.97 -7.65 -28.81
N ILE A 121 -2.79 -8.42 -28.09
CA ILE A 121 -2.85 -8.39 -26.62
C ILE A 121 -1.52 -8.87 -25.99
N ALA A 122 -0.94 -9.95 -26.51
CA ALA A 122 0.31 -10.48 -25.99
C ALA A 122 1.48 -9.52 -26.29
N VAL A 123 1.45 -8.87 -27.45
CA VAL A 123 2.40 -7.83 -27.83
C VAL A 123 2.31 -6.62 -26.91
N GLU A 124 1.10 -6.11 -26.65
CA GLU A 124 0.91 -4.98 -25.73
C GLU A 124 1.45 -5.30 -24.33
N GLN A 125 1.24 -6.54 -23.85
CA GLN A 125 1.80 -6.99 -22.58
C GLN A 125 3.35 -7.00 -22.59
N ILE A 126 3.97 -7.42 -23.69
CA ILE A 126 5.44 -7.39 -23.83
C ILE A 126 5.94 -5.93 -23.87
N HIS A 127 5.29 -5.07 -24.65
CA HIS A 127 5.64 -3.64 -24.73
C HIS A 127 5.57 -2.96 -23.37
N HIS A 128 4.52 -3.26 -22.60
CA HIS A 128 4.36 -2.76 -21.24
C HIS A 128 5.57 -3.10 -20.35
N TYR A 129 6.06 -4.35 -20.39
CA TYR A 129 7.27 -4.71 -19.63
C TYR A 129 8.55 -4.08 -20.19
N ILE A 130 8.64 -3.86 -21.51
CA ILE A 130 9.75 -3.14 -22.15
C ILE A 130 9.83 -1.70 -21.62
N GLU A 131 8.71 -0.98 -21.53
CA GLU A 131 8.69 0.38 -20.97
C GLU A 131 9.23 0.43 -19.54
N HIS A 132 8.81 -0.53 -18.70
CA HIS A 132 9.34 -0.65 -17.34
C HIS A 132 10.83 -0.98 -17.33
N ALA A 133 11.31 -1.87 -18.20
CA ALA A 133 12.72 -2.22 -18.28
C ALA A 133 13.58 -1.03 -18.71
N ILE A 134 13.14 -0.26 -19.72
CA ILE A 134 13.82 0.96 -20.17
C ILE A 134 13.92 1.99 -19.03
N ARG A 135 12.81 2.23 -18.33
CA ARG A 135 12.80 3.12 -17.15
C ARG A 135 13.81 2.68 -16.09
N GLN A 136 13.90 1.38 -15.82
CA GLN A 136 14.82 0.85 -14.81
C GLN A 136 16.29 0.86 -15.24
N ILE A 137 16.56 0.74 -16.55
CA ILE A 137 17.90 0.92 -17.11
C ILE A 137 18.36 2.36 -16.87
N ASP A 138 17.55 3.35 -17.26
CA ASP A 138 17.83 4.79 -17.04
C ASP A 138 18.08 5.09 -15.57
N GLN A 139 17.17 4.66 -14.70
CA GLN A 139 17.29 4.86 -13.25
C GLN A 139 18.56 4.21 -12.68
N THR A 140 18.86 2.98 -13.08
CA THR A 140 20.06 2.29 -12.58
C THR A 140 21.34 2.98 -13.06
N ASP A 141 21.40 3.43 -14.31
CA ASP A 141 22.55 4.15 -14.87
C ASP A 141 22.78 5.47 -14.13
N ARG A 142 21.76 6.33 -14.07
CA ARG A 142 21.82 7.63 -13.38
C ARG A 142 22.22 7.49 -11.92
N ARG A 143 21.61 6.55 -11.18
CA ARG A 143 21.89 6.39 -9.74
C ARG A 143 23.24 5.76 -9.45
N VAL A 144 23.58 4.67 -10.15
CA VAL A 144 24.74 3.84 -9.78
C VAL A 144 25.99 4.25 -10.53
N LEU A 145 25.86 4.62 -11.81
CA LEU A 145 27.02 4.94 -12.66
C LEU A 145 27.30 6.45 -12.70
N GLN A 146 26.27 7.30 -12.62
CA GLN A 146 26.42 8.76 -12.62
C GLN A 146 26.34 9.39 -11.21
N GLY A 147 25.83 8.66 -10.21
CA GLY A 147 25.72 9.13 -8.83
C GLY A 147 24.57 10.10 -8.58
N GLU A 148 23.59 10.17 -9.47
CA GLU A 148 22.44 11.07 -9.37
C GLU A 148 21.40 10.60 -8.33
N ALA A 149 20.65 11.56 -7.79
CA ALA A 149 19.49 11.29 -6.96
C ALA A 149 18.21 11.26 -7.82
N ILE A 150 17.58 10.09 -7.92
CA ILE A 150 16.30 9.96 -8.62
C ILE A 150 15.16 10.47 -7.72
N LEU A 151 14.31 11.34 -8.28
CA LEU A 151 13.10 11.83 -7.65
C LEU A 151 12.15 10.68 -7.28
N HIS A 152 11.31 10.89 -6.26
CA HIS A 152 10.47 9.81 -5.73
C HIS A 152 9.31 9.45 -6.66
N ASP A 153 8.76 10.43 -7.36
CA ASP A 153 7.65 10.32 -8.31
C ASP A 153 8.03 9.55 -9.58
N GLU A 154 9.30 9.55 -9.97
CA GLU A 154 9.83 8.74 -11.08
C GLU A 154 9.87 7.24 -10.75
N LYS A 155 9.82 6.85 -9.46
CA LYS A 155 10.09 5.46 -9.04
C LYS A 155 8.85 4.59 -9.16
N VAL A 156 9.06 3.40 -9.74
CA VAL A 156 8.10 2.30 -9.70
C VAL A 156 8.59 1.25 -8.73
N PHE A 157 7.80 0.98 -7.70
CA PHE A 157 8.14 0.04 -6.62
C PHE A 157 7.75 -1.40 -6.94
N SER A 158 6.87 -1.62 -7.91
CA SER A 158 6.53 -2.95 -8.43
C SER A 158 5.94 -2.79 -9.82
N ILE A 159 6.44 -3.57 -10.79
CA ILE A 159 5.85 -3.64 -12.14
C ILE A 159 4.61 -4.53 -12.18
N PHE A 160 4.35 -5.29 -11.11
CA PHE A 160 3.16 -6.15 -11.00
C PHE A 160 2.04 -5.45 -10.24
N GLU A 161 2.40 -4.53 -9.33
CA GLU A 161 1.49 -3.72 -8.54
C GLU A 161 1.93 -2.25 -8.61
N GLU A 162 1.73 -1.62 -9.77
CA GLU A 162 2.18 -0.23 -10.02
C GLU A 162 1.53 0.81 -9.11
N HIS A 163 0.44 0.42 -8.46
CA HIS A 163 -0.26 1.25 -7.51
C HIS A 163 0.37 1.22 -6.11
N THR A 164 1.36 0.36 -5.86
CA THR A 164 2.11 0.33 -4.60
C THR A 164 2.81 1.67 -4.38
N GLU A 165 2.62 2.24 -3.20
CA GLU A 165 3.31 3.44 -2.75
C GLU A 165 4.36 3.10 -1.69
N TRP A 166 5.38 3.95 -1.62
CA TRP A 166 6.41 3.89 -0.60
C TRP A 166 6.07 4.89 0.50
N ILE A 167 5.58 4.38 1.63
CA ILE A 167 5.00 5.18 2.70
C ILE A 167 5.92 5.16 3.91
N SER A 168 6.58 6.30 4.17
CA SER A 168 7.39 6.49 5.36
C SER A 168 6.51 6.93 6.54
N LYS A 169 6.08 5.98 7.37
CA LYS A 169 5.49 6.32 8.69
C LYS A 169 6.64 6.55 9.66
N GLY A 170 6.76 7.75 10.22
CA GLY A 170 7.81 8.12 11.18
C GLY A 170 7.79 7.37 12.52
N LYS A 171 7.29 6.13 12.57
CA LYS A 171 7.30 5.25 13.75
C LYS A 171 8.69 4.61 13.89
N ALA A 172 9.22 4.57 15.12
CA ALA A 172 10.51 3.95 15.40
C ALA A 172 10.48 2.45 15.02
N GLY A 173 11.41 2.01 14.16
CA GLY A 173 11.66 0.60 13.85
C GLY A 173 11.18 0.10 12.47
N VAL A 174 10.18 0.72 11.84
CA VAL A 174 9.76 0.40 10.47
C VAL A 174 9.80 1.68 9.64
N PRO A 175 10.94 1.99 8.99
CA PRO A 175 11.11 3.28 8.33
C PRO A 175 10.19 3.46 7.12
N VAL A 176 9.69 2.35 6.52
CA VAL A 176 8.93 2.35 5.26
C VAL A 176 7.94 1.18 5.20
N GLU A 177 6.73 1.44 4.73
CA GLU A 177 5.72 0.45 4.35
C GLU A 177 5.45 0.52 2.83
N LEU A 178 5.37 -0.63 2.16
CA LEU A 178 5.01 -0.74 0.73
C LEU A 178 3.55 -1.15 0.61
N GLY A 179 2.71 -0.24 0.12
CA GLY A 179 1.27 -0.48 0.03
C GLY A 179 0.51 0.79 -0.32
N VAL A 180 -0.77 0.85 0.05
CA VAL A 180 -1.60 2.04 -0.16
C VAL A 180 -2.24 2.43 1.16
N ARG A 181 -2.32 3.74 1.42
CA ARG A 181 -3.04 4.21 2.61
C ARG A 181 -4.54 3.97 2.41
N VAL A 182 -5.19 3.52 3.47
CA VAL A 182 -6.65 3.41 3.54
C VAL A 182 -7.09 4.05 4.83
N SER A 183 -7.97 5.04 4.70
CA SER A 183 -8.60 5.71 5.84
C SER A 183 -9.91 5.01 6.16
N VAL A 184 -10.19 4.77 7.44
CA VAL A 184 -11.36 4.03 7.92
C VAL A 184 -12.11 4.83 8.98
N VAL A 185 -13.43 4.78 8.94
CA VAL A 185 -14.32 5.43 9.91
C VAL A 185 -15.06 4.37 10.71
N GLU A 186 -14.81 4.34 12.01
CA GLU A 186 -15.47 3.42 12.95
C GLU A 186 -16.36 4.21 13.93
N ASP A 187 -17.52 3.66 14.29
CA ASP A 187 -18.43 4.25 15.26
C ASP A 187 -18.17 3.84 16.72
N GLN A 188 -18.95 4.40 17.64
CA GLN A 188 -18.90 4.07 19.06
C GLN A 188 -19.29 2.60 19.37
N TYR A 189 -19.96 1.91 18.45
CA TYR A 189 -20.42 0.53 18.59
C TYR A 189 -19.44 -0.49 18.00
N GLN A 190 -18.30 -0.02 17.50
CA GLN A 190 -17.22 -0.80 16.88
C GLN A 190 -17.60 -1.38 15.50
N PHE A 191 -18.41 -0.64 14.75
CA PHE A 191 -18.68 -0.91 13.35
C PHE A 191 -17.90 0.05 12.46
N VAL A 192 -17.24 -0.51 11.45
CA VAL A 192 -16.61 0.28 10.39
C VAL A 192 -17.71 0.73 9.44
N LEU A 193 -18.03 2.02 9.48
CA LEU A 193 -19.10 2.62 8.70
C LEU A 193 -18.65 2.90 7.27
N HIS A 194 -17.39 3.31 7.11
CA HIS A 194 -16.86 3.71 5.82
C HIS A 194 -15.33 3.51 5.73
N HIS A 195 -14.82 3.42 4.51
CA HIS A 195 -13.40 3.37 4.21
C HIS A 195 -13.14 4.10 2.88
N ARG A 196 -11.97 4.73 2.76
CA ARG A 196 -11.50 5.39 1.55
C ARG A 196 -10.07 4.95 1.23
N ILE A 197 -9.87 4.45 0.02
CA ILE A 197 -8.55 4.10 -0.49
C ILE A 197 -7.89 5.36 -1.05
N MET A 198 -6.67 5.63 -0.63
CA MET A 198 -6.00 6.91 -0.81
C MET A 198 -4.93 6.78 -1.89
N TRP A 199 -5.33 6.92 -3.15
CA TRP A 199 -4.41 6.78 -4.29
C TRP A 199 -3.52 8.02 -4.43
N LYS A 200 -2.27 7.94 -3.99
CA LYS A 200 -1.32 9.06 -3.93
C LYS A 200 -1.87 10.26 -3.13
N GLU A 201 -2.73 9.97 -2.16
CA GLU A 201 -3.34 10.97 -1.27
C GLU A 201 -2.72 10.89 0.14
N THR A 202 -2.75 12.02 0.84
CA THR A 202 -2.32 12.14 2.24
C THR A 202 -3.51 12.38 3.16
N ASP A 203 -3.33 12.14 4.45
CA ASP A 203 -4.41 12.19 5.45
C ASP A 203 -5.12 13.56 5.46
N ASP A 204 -4.37 14.65 5.30
CA ASP A 204 -4.92 16.01 5.21
C ASP A 204 -5.79 16.25 3.97
N LYS A 205 -5.67 15.44 2.91
CA LYS A 205 -6.50 15.58 1.70
C LYS A 205 -7.82 14.83 1.79
N VAL A 206 -7.90 13.82 2.67
CA VAL A 206 -9.05 12.91 2.71
C VAL A 206 -9.98 13.14 3.90
N ALA A 207 -9.59 13.99 4.85
CA ALA A 207 -10.36 14.25 6.08
C ALA A 207 -11.82 14.67 5.81
N VAL A 208 -12.04 15.61 4.89
CA VAL A 208 -13.39 16.09 4.52
C VAL A 208 -14.11 15.07 3.63
N PRO A 209 -13.53 14.59 2.50
CA PRO A 209 -14.21 13.63 1.62
C PRO A 209 -14.72 12.38 2.35
N ILE A 210 -13.92 11.79 3.25
CA ILE A 210 -14.32 10.56 3.93
C ILE A 210 -15.53 10.78 4.86
N ILE A 211 -15.68 11.98 5.45
CA ILE A 211 -16.83 12.31 6.28
C ILE A 211 -18.07 12.58 5.43
N GLU A 212 -17.93 13.29 4.32
CA GLU A 212 -19.05 13.50 3.39
C GLU A 212 -19.59 12.16 2.88
N GLU A 213 -18.71 11.27 2.40
CA GLU A 213 -19.05 9.94 1.91
C GLU A 213 -19.64 9.03 3.00
N ALA A 214 -19.15 9.13 4.24
CA ALA A 214 -19.72 8.42 5.38
C ALA A 214 -21.12 8.95 5.74
N LYS A 215 -21.32 10.27 5.76
CA LYS A 215 -22.60 10.91 6.10
C LYS A 215 -23.69 10.65 5.06
N GLN A 216 -23.34 10.47 3.79
CA GLN A 216 -24.30 10.06 2.76
C GLN A 216 -25.01 8.74 3.12
N ARG A 217 -24.28 7.81 3.75
CA ARG A 217 -24.83 6.53 4.22
C ARG A 217 -25.36 6.57 5.64
N TYR A 218 -24.74 7.38 6.49
CA TYR A 218 -25.06 7.50 7.91
C TYR A 218 -25.26 8.97 8.30
N PRO A 219 -26.42 9.57 8.00
CA PRO A 219 -26.67 11.00 8.23
C PRO A 219 -26.55 11.43 9.69
N LEU A 220 -26.71 10.49 10.62
CA LEU A 220 -26.63 10.72 12.06
C LEU A 220 -25.20 10.94 12.58
N ILE A 221 -24.15 10.78 11.76
CA ILE A 221 -22.78 11.12 12.16
C ILE A 221 -22.71 12.62 12.48
N ASN A 222 -22.41 12.95 13.72
CA ASN A 222 -22.36 14.34 14.20
C ASN A 222 -21.04 14.71 14.88
N GLN A 223 -20.19 13.73 15.16
CA GLN A 223 -18.87 13.94 15.74
C GLN A 223 -17.88 12.96 15.11
N CYS A 224 -16.68 13.43 14.78
CA CYS A 224 -15.58 12.56 14.39
C CYS A 224 -14.27 12.98 15.05
N SER A 225 -13.50 12.00 15.50
CA SER A 225 -12.14 12.18 15.99
C SER A 225 -11.09 11.71 15.00
N PHE A 226 -10.01 12.47 14.87
CA PHE A 226 -8.94 12.25 13.89
C PHE A 226 -7.58 12.32 14.56
N ASP A 227 -6.56 11.73 13.94
CA ASP A 227 -5.18 11.97 14.32
C ASP A 227 -4.63 13.29 13.74
N LYS A 228 -3.51 13.79 14.29
CA LYS A 228 -2.87 15.04 13.87
C LYS A 228 -2.48 15.09 12.38
N GLY A 229 -2.28 13.92 11.76
CA GLY A 229 -1.97 13.81 10.32
C GLY A 229 -3.05 14.43 9.41
N TYR A 230 -4.30 14.41 9.84
CA TYR A 230 -5.45 14.93 9.10
C TYR A 230 -5.61 16.46 9.18
N TYR A 231 -4.75 17.16 9.93
CA TYR A 231 -4.92 18.59 10.16
C TYR A 231 -4.50 19.45 8.95
N SER A 232 -5.43 20.30 8.50
CA SER A 232 -5.20 21.53 7.76
C SER A 232 -6.20 22.58 8.27
N LYS A 233 -5.95 23.88 8.05
CA LYS A 233 -6.89 24.92 8.49
C LYS A 233 -8.22 24.79 7.76
N GLU A 234 -8.13 24.48 6.48
CA GLU A 234 -9.23 24.25 5.57
C GLU A 234 -10.08 23.06 6.04
N ASN A 235 -9.44 21.94 6.46
CA ASN A 235 -10.16 20.79 6.99
C ASN A 235 -10.95 21.14 8.25
N VAL A 236 -10.37 21.91 9.17
CA VAL A 236 -11.11 22.30 10.38
C VAL A 236 -12.34 23.12 10.01
N ILE A 237 -12.21 24.08 9.09
CA ILE A 237 -13.33 24.93 8.64
C ILE A 237 -14.42 24.09 7.98
N GLU A 238 -14.05 23.25 7.00
CA GLU A 238 -15.02 22.46 6.25
C GLU A 238 -15.67 21.37 7.12
N LEU A 239 -14.89 20.64 7.94
CA LEU A 239 -15.45 19.61 8.83
C LEU A 239 -16.48 20.17 9.81
N ASN A 240 -16.32 21.40 10.30
CA ASN A 240 -17.30 22.04 11.18
C ASN A 240 -18.62 22.41 10.48
N LYS A 241 -18.67 22.39 9.14
CA LYS A 241 -19.93 22.50 8.39
C LYS A 241 -20.70 21.18 8.35
N HIS A 242 -20.00 20.06 8.49
CA HIS A 242 -20.58 18.72 8.40
C HIS A 242 -20.80 18.06 9.75
N LEU A 243 -20.06 18.44 10.79
CA LEU A 243 -20.07 17.82 12.11
C LEU A 243 -20.29 18.88 13.18
N ASP A 244 -21.16 18.58 14.14
CA ASP A 244 -21.36 19.41 15.33
C ASP A 244 -20.06 19.50 16.14
N ASN A 245 -19.24 18.44 16.12
CA ASN A 245 -18.04 18.34 16.94
C ASN A 245 -16.87 17.71 16.17
N VAL A 246 -15.88 18.52 15.83
CA VAL A 246 -14.65 18.10 15.16
C VAL A 246 -13.54 17.93 16.19
N ILE A 247 -13.09 16.69 16.40
CA ILE A 247 -12.02 16.37 17.36
C ILE A 247 -10.74 16.11 16.57
N LEU A 248 -10.15 17.19 16.06
CA LEU A 248 -8.95 17.18 15.22
C LEU A 248 -7.84 18.01 15.88
N PRO A 249 -6.83 17.39 16.49
CA PRO A 249 -5.74 18.11 17.15
C PRO A 249 -4.90 18.87 16.13
N LYS A 250 -4.49 20.09 16.49
CA LYS A 250 -3.71 20.96 15.63
C LYS A 250 -2.30 20.43 15.42
N LYS A 251 -1.83 20.58 14.18
CA LYS A 251 -0.42 20.40 13.82
C LYS A 251 0.34 21.70 14.10
N GLY A 252 1.25 21.67 15.06
CA GLY A 252 2.09 22.82 15.45
C GLY A 252 1.55 23.58 16.67
N ARG A 253 1.87 24.88 16.77
CA ARG A 253 1.51 25.72 17.92
C ARG A 253 0.06 26.20 17.84
N CYS A 254 -0.71 25.97 18.90
CA CYS A 254 -2.08 26.45 19.05
C CYS A 254 -2.13 27.93 19.43
N ASN A 255 -3.15 28.64 18.91
CA ASN A 255 -3.57 29.94 19.44
C ASN A 255 -4.41 29.73 20.72
N LYS A 256 -4.89 30.83 21.33
CA LYS A 256 -5.64 30.76 22.59
C LYS A 256 -6.96 29.99 22.47
N GLU A 257 -7.70 30.20 21.39
CA GLU A 257 -9.02 29.58 21.16
C GLU A 257 -8.90 28.09 20.85
N GLU A 258 -7.98 27.73 19.96
CA GLU A 258 -7.66 26.33 19.63
C GLU A 258 -7.18 25.57 20.85
N LYS A 259 -6.34 26.20 21.69
CA LYS A 259 -5.88 25.61 22.94
C LYS A 259 -7.05 25.40 23.90
N ALA A 260 -7.92 26.40 24.08
CA ALA A 260 -9.11 26.26 24.93
C ALA A 260 -10.05 25.15 24.42
N TRP A 261 -10.19 24.98 23.10
CA TRP A 261 -10.96 23.89 22.52
C TRP A 261 -10.31 22.51 22.78
N GLU A 262 -9.01 22.36 22.55
CA GLU A 262 -8.28 21.11 22.81
C GLU A 262 -8.25 20.73 24.30
N GLU A 263 -8.28 21.72 25.19
CA GLU A 263 -8.35 21.53 26.65
C GLU A 263 -9.78 21.33 27.16
N SER A 264 -10.79 21.45 26.31
CA SER A 264 -12.19 21.22 26.70
C SER A 264 -12.43 19.77 27.11
N GLU A 265 -13.34 19.56 28.06
CA GLU A 265 -13.72 18.23 28.53
C GLU A 265 -14.18 17.32 27.39
N ARG A 266 -14.99 17.88 26.47
CA ARG A 266 -15.51 17.16 25.31
C ARG A 266 -14.40 16.68 24.37
N PHE A 267 -13.40 17.52 24.11
CA PHE A 267 -12.25 17.14 23.29
C PHE A 267 -11.45 16.03 23.97
N GLY A 268 -11.18 16.18 25.27
CA GLY A 268 -10.47 15.19 26.08
C GLY A 268 -11.17 13.83 26.11
N GLU A 269 -12.48 13.79 26.32
CA GLU A 269 -13.29 12.55 26.31
C GLU A 269 -13.22 11.83 24.97
N ALA A 270 -13.45 12.56 23.88
CA ALA A 270 -13.42 11.98 22.54
C ALA A 270 -12.01 11.51 22.15
N ARG A 271 -10.96 12.24 22.56
CA ARG A 271 -9.57 11.83 22.32
C ARG A 271 -9.19 10.58 23.10
N ARG A 272 -9.67 10.41 24.34
CA ARG A 272 -9.48 9.16 25.09
C ARG A 272 -10.09 7.96 24.36
N GLN A 273 -11.28 8.13 23.78
CA GLN A 273 -11.95 7.09 22.99
C GLN A 273 -11.32 6.84 21.61
N HIS A 274 -10.51 7.77 21.11
CA HIS A 274 -9.80 7.62 19.83
C HIS A 274 -8.79 6.46 19.86
N SER A 275 -8.22 6.13 21.02
CA SER A 275 -7.37 4.94 21.20
C SER A 275 -8.04 3.64 20.73
N GLY A 276 -9.37 3.58 20.71
CA GLY A 276 -10.12 2.45 20.15
C GLY A 276 -9.87 2.22 18.66
N VAL A 277 -9.36 3.21 17.91
CA VAL A 277 -9.05 3.05 16.49
C VAL A 277 -7.90 2.09 16.26
N GLU A 278 -6.93 2.01 17.18
CA GLU A 278 -5.86 1.01 17.11
C GLU A 278 -6.41 -0.41 17.24
N ALA A 279 -7.40 -0.59 18.12
CA ALA A 279 -8.11 -1.86 18.24
C ALA A 279 -8.96 -2.18 17.00
N CYS A 280 -9.52 -1.17 16.35
CA CYS A 280 -10.21 -1.32 15.06
C CYS A 280 -9.26 -1.77 13.96
N ILE A 281 -8.12 -1.08 13.79
CA ILE A 281 -7.09 -1.41 12.81
C ILE A 281 -6.56 -2.82 13.04
N ASN A 282 -6.24 -3.19 14.29
CA ASN A 282 -5.80 -4.55 14.60
C ASN A 282 -6.88 -5.60 14.27
N ASN A 283 -8.16 -5.27 14.49
CA ASN A 283 -9.25 -6.16 14.07
C ASN A 283 -9.35 -6.28 12.54
N LEU A 284 -9.18 -5.18 11.81
CA LEU A 284 -9.12 -5.19 10.36
C LEU A 284 -7.94 -6.06 9.88
N ASP A 285 -6.76 -5.88 10.45
CA ASP A 285 -5.54 -6.62 10.09
C ASP A 285 -5.74 -8.13 10.21
N ILE A 286 -6.28 -8.62 11.34
CA ILE A 286 -6.61 -10.05 11.55
C ILE A 286 -7.57 -10.60 10.46
N ARG A 287 -8.33 -9.73 9.82
CA ARG A 287 -9.33 -10.06 8.80
C ARG A 287 -8.86 -9.73 7.39
N GLY A 288 -7.55 -9.61 7.20
CA GLY A 288 -6.90 -9.47 5.91
C GLY A 288 -6.55 -8.03 5.54
N PHE A 289 -6.68 -7.06 6.43
CA PHE A 289 -6.31 -5.67 6.11
C PHE A 289 -4.79 -5.41 6.15
N ASP A 290 -4.01 -6.35 6.70
CA ASP A 290 -2.56 -6.21 6.87
C ASP A 290 -1.79 -6.29 5.54
N ARG A 291 -2.24 -7.17 4.63
CA ARG A 291 -1.66 -7.38 3.30
C ARG A 291 -2.72 -7.79 2.26
N CYS A 292 -2.75 -7.07 1.15
CA CYS A 292 -3.51 -7.42 -0.04
C CYS A 292 -2.73 -8.40 -0.92
N LEU A 293 -3.31 -9.58 -1.13
CA LEU A 293 -2.81 -10.62 -2.04
C LEU A 293 -3.48 -10.58 -3.42
N SER A 294 -4.54 -9.76 -3.56
CA SER A 294 -5.26 -9.62 -4.83
C SER A 294 -4.49 -8.70 -5.78
N TYR A 295 -4.48 -9.07 -7.07
CA TYR A 295 -3.75 -8.33 -8.10
C TYR A 295 -4.49 -7.10 -8.61
N GLY A 296 -3.75 -6.01 -8.83
CA GLY A 296 -4.22 -4.78 -9.46
C GLY A 296 -5.19 -3.96 -8.60
N ARG A 297 -5.51 -2.74 -9.05
CA ARG A 297 -6.34 -1.79 -8.29
C ARG A 297 -7.73 -2.33 -7.95
N ALA A 298 -8.40 -2.95 -8.92
CA ALA A 298 -9.71 -3.55 -8.69
C ALA A 298 -9.65 -4.74 -7.71
N GLY A 299 -8.56 -5.50 -7.73
CA GLY A 299 -8.30 -6.55 -6.74
C GLY A 299 -8.13 -5.95 -5.34
N PHE A 300 -7.32 -4.91 -5.23
CA PHE A 300 -7.06 -4.17 -4.00
C PHE A 300 -8.34 -3.56 -3.40
N GLU A 301 -9.16 -2.90 -4.21
CA GLU A 301 -10.45 -2.33 -3.80
C GLU A 301 -11.38 -3.40 -3.22
N ARG A 302 -11.53 -4.53 -3.92
CA ARG A 302 -12.35 -5.65 -3.42
C ARG A 302 -11.80 -6.23 -2.12
N HIS A 303 -10.48 -6.38 -2.03
CA HIS A 303 -9.80 -6.93 -0.85
C HIS A 303 -10.08 -6.08 0.38
N VAL A 304 -9.86 -4.76 0.28
CA VAL A 304 -10.14 -3.79 1.34
C VAL A 304 -11.61 -3.85 1.77
N ALA A 305 -12.54 -3.81 0.80
CA ALA A 305 -13.96 -3.85 1.10
C ALA A 305 -14.40 -5.14 1.80
N LEU A 306 -13.87 -6.30 1.38
CA LEU A 306 -14.18 -7.60 2.00
C LEU A 306 -13.65 -7.70 3.43
N SER A 307 -12.46 -7.17 3.71
CA SER A 307 -11.90 -7.12 5.07
C SER A 307 -12.77 -6.27 6.02
N VAL A 308 -13.33 -5.17 5.52
CA VAL A 308 -14.30 -4.34 6.27
C VAL A 308 -15.59 -5.11 6.55
N VAL A 309 -16.15 -5.79 5.54
CA VAL A 309 -17.35 -6.62 5.70
C VAL A 309 -17.11 -7.73 6.72
N ALA A 310 -15.99 -8.46 6.62
CA ALA A 310 -15.62 -9.51 7.57
C ALA A 310 -15.51 -8.98 9.00
N THR A 311 -14.98 -7.77 9.18
CA THR A 311 -14.88 -7.09 10.48
C THR A 311 -16.24 -6.82 11.09
N ASN A 312 -17.14 -6.23 10.31
CA ASN A 312 -18.50 -5.94 10.77
C ASN A 312 -19.30 -7.22 11.05
N LEU A 313 -19.20 -8.25 10.19
CA LEU A 313 -19.87 -9.53 10.41
C LEU A 313 -19.39 -10.21 11.70
N HIS A 314 -18.08 -10.18 11.96
CA HIS A 314 -17.54 -10.70 13.20
C HIS A 314 -18.08 -9.93 14.41
N ARG A 315 -18.17 -8.60 14.32
CA ARG A 315 -18.74 -7.77 15.37
C ARG A 315 -20.18 -8.15 15.68
N ILE A 316 -21.01 -8.37 14.65
CA ILE A 316 -22.39 -8.87 14.82
C ILE A 316 -22.37 -10.20 15.58
N GLY A 317 -21.54 -11.15 15.17
CA GLY A 317 -21.39 -12.45 15.84
C GLY A 317 -21.04 -12.31 17.32
N LEU A 318 -20.10 -11.43 17.67
CA LEU A 318 -19.74 -11.16 19.07
C LEU A 318 -20.90 -10.59 19.88
N LEU A 319 -21.70 -9.70 19.29
CA LEU A 319 -22.88 -9.13 19.97
C LEU A 319 -23.93 -10.21 20.24
N LEU A 320 -24.24 -11.05 19.25
CA LEU A 320 -25.17 -12.17 19.40
C LEU A 320 -24.70 -13.15 20.48
N GLN A 321 -23.42 -13.52 20.48
CA GLN A 321 -22.86 -14.41 21.51
C GLN A 321 -22.93 -13.80 22.92
N ARG A 322 -22.73 -12.49 23.07
CA ARG A 322 -22.85 -11.82 24.38
C ARG A 322 -24.29 -11.78 24.86
N GLN A 323 -25.23 -11.49 23.96
CA GLN A 323 -26.66 -11.53 24.27
C GLN A 323 -27.09 -12.93 24.72
N GLU A 324 -26.64 -13.96 24.01
CA GLU A 324 -26.97 -15.34 24.35
C GLU A 324 -26.35 -15.79 25.68
N ARG A 325 -25.07 -15.46 25.92
CA ARG A 325 -24.42 -15.72 27.24
C ARG A 325 -25.17 -15.06 28.39
N ALA A 326 -25.58 -13.79 28.23
CA ALA A 326 -26.37 -13.10 29.25
C ALA A 326 -27.77 -13.73 29.45
N ARG A 327 -28.39 -14.26 28.39
CA ARG A 327 -29.65 -15.01 28.48
C ARG A 327 -29.47 -16.29 29.29
N LEU A 328 -28.44 -17.07 29.00
CA LEU A 328 -28.14 -18.33 29.70
C LEU A 328 -27.82 -18.10 31.18
N GLN A 329 -26.95 -17.12 31.50
CA GLN A 329 -26.63 -16.76 32.89
C GLN A 329 -27.87 -16.35 33.70
N ARG A 330 -28.78 -15.57 33.10
CA ARG A 330 -30.06 -15.20 33.75
C ARG A 330 -30.95 -16.42 33.97
N ALA A 331 -30.98 -17.38 33.05
CA ALA A 331 -31.75 -18.60 33.19
C ALA A 331 -31.19 -19.51 34.30
N GLU A 332 -29.86 -19.67 34.37
CA GLU A 332 -29.18 -20.39 35.44
C GLU A 332 -29.45 -19.76 36.81
N HIS A 333 -29.34 -18.43 36.92
CA HIS A 333 -29.61 -17.72 38.16
C HIS A 333 -31.06 -17.93 38.63
N ARG A 334 -32.04 -17.86 37.72
CA ARG A 334 -33.46 -18.15 38.03
C ARG A 334 -33.67 -19.60 38.45
N LYS A 335 -32.96 -20.56 37.82
CA LYS A 335 -33.03 -21.98 38.18
C LYS A 335 -32.47 -22.21 39.59
N ALA A 336 -31.32 -21.60 39.90
CA ALA A 336 -30.69 -21.68 41.21
C ALA A 336 -31.58 -21.08 42.33
N GLN A 337 -32.21 -19.94 42.07
CA GLN A 337 -33.18 -19.32 43.00
C GLN A 337 -34.40 -20.21 43.25
N ARG A 338 -34.92 -20.88 42.21
CA ARG A 338 -36.05 -21.82 42.34
C ARG A 338 -35.71 -23.12 43.05
N SER A 339 -34.46 -23.56 43.02
CA SER A 339 -34.01 -24.75 43.76
C SER A 339 -33.62 -24.46 45.22
N ALA A 340 -33.45 -23.18 45.58
CA ALA A 340 -33.12 -22.75 46.93
C ALA A 340 -34.36 -22.30 47.74
N ALA A 341 -35.48 -22.07 47.06
CA ALA A 341 -36.81 -21.89 47.65
C ALA A 341 -37.55 -23.22 47.66
#